data_AF-A0A2D8G8C3-F1
#
_entry.id   AF-A0A2D8G8C3-F1
#
_cell.length_a   1.000
_cell.length_b   1.000
_cell.length_c   1.000
_cell.angle_alpha   90.00
_cell.angle_beta   90.00
_cell.angle_gamma   90.00
#
_symmetry.space_group_name_H-M   'P 1'
#
loop_
_entity.id
_entity.type
_entity.pdbx_description
1 polymer ?
#
loop_
_entity_poly.entity_id
_entity_poly.type
_entity_poly.pdbx_seq_one_letter_code
_entity_poly.pdbx_strand_id
1 'polypeptide(L)'
;MEERLGLWQPGLSRDKDEKKMPYHQLLHFVGFAICYFLVSGLYSIIEWLSAMQGTEIIPINPPWWSIFLATIVFYPLLFIAYKENLEQQENGRP
;
A
#
# COMPACT_ATOMS: atom_id res chain seq x y z
N MET A 1 -12.99 53.73 31.58
CA MET A 1 -13.94 52.70 32.03
C MET A 1 -14.51 52.06 30.78
N GLU A 2 -13.80 51.09 30.21
CA GLU A 2 -13.85 49.67 30.63
C GLU A 2 -15.26 49.12 30.44
N GLU A 3 -15.53 48.06 29.71
CA GLU A 3 -14.76 46.97 29.14
C GLU A 3 -15.83 46.21 28.36
N ARG A 4 -15.75 46.06 27.03
CA ARG A 4 -16.25 44.87 26.27
C ARG A 4 -15.50 44.72 24.94
N LEU A 5 -14.18 44.87 25.00
CA LEU A 5 -13.26 44.17 24.09
C LEU A 5 -13.14 42.74 24.61
N GLY A 6 -14.09 41.90 24.24
CA GLY A 6 -14.16 40.54 24.79
C GLY A 6 -15.09 39.67 23.98
N LEU A 7 -14.63 39.28 22.79
CA LEU A 7 -14.86 37.96 22.17
C LEU A 7 -14.06 37.85 20.86
N TRP A 8 -12.77 38.15 20.93
CA TRP A 8 -11.84 37.34 20.14
C TRP A 8 -11.96 35.93 20.73
N GLN A 9 -12.59 35.00 20.02
CA GLN A 9 -12.54 33.59 20.37
C GLN A 9 -11.30 32.98 19.71
N PRO A 10 -10.20 32.73 20.43
CA PRO A 10 -9.18 31.78 19.97
C PRO A 10 -9.70 30.37 20.21
N GLY A 11 -10.75 30.01 19.49
CA GLY A 11 -11.41 28.71 19.64
C GLY A 11 -11.75 28.05 18.32
N LEU A 12 -11.74 28.80 17.21
CA LEU A 12 -12.11 28.25 15.90
C LEU A 12 -10.88 27.89 15.06
N SER A 13 -9.89 27.23 15.68
CA SER A 13 -8.75 26.65 14.95
C SER A 13 -8.21 25.36 15.57
N ARG A 14 -8.97 24.64 16.40
CA ARG A 14 -8.49 23.37 16.99
C ARG A 14 -9.60 22.34 17.18
N ASP A 15 -10.26 21.90 16.11
CA ASP A 15 -10.94 20.59 16.12
C ASP A 15 -11.38 20.06 14.74
N LYS A 16 -10.55 20.24 13.71
CA LYS A 16 -10.71 19.48 12.45
C LYS A 16 -9.49 18.64 12.07
N ASP A 17 -8.52 18.55 12.98
CA ASP A 17 -7.29 17.75 12.82
C ASP A 17 -7.26 16.55 13.77
N GLU A 18 -8.32 16.30 14.54
CA GLU A 18 -8.39 15.17 15.46
C GLU A 18 -9.18 14.01 14.83
N LYS A 19 -8.47 12.91 14.53
CA LYS A 19 -9.00 11.58 14.16
C LYS A 19 -9.47 11.33 12.71
N LYS A 20 -8.78 11.85 11.70
CA LYS A 20 -8.66 11.13 10.40
C LYS A 20 -7.53 10.10 10.52
N MET A 21 -7.72 9.06 11.32
CA MET A 21 -8.22 7.74 10.91
C MET A 21 -7.05 6.75 10.65
N PRO A 22 -6.71 5.87 11.63
CA PRO A 22 -5.69 4.82 11.46
C PRO A 22 -6.01 3.83 10.32
N TYR A 23 -7.20 3.92 9.74
CA TYR A 23 -7.68 3.08 8.65
C TYR A 23 -6.85 3.22 7.36
N HIS A 24 -6.30 4.40 7.06
CA HIS A 24 -5.49 4.56 5.85
C HIS A 24 -4.18 3.75 5.91
N GLN A 25 -3.49 3.81 7.06
CA GLN A 25 -2.29 3.00 7.31
C GLN A 25 -2.62 1.50 7.35
N LEU A 26 -3.76 1.13 7.92
CA LEU A 26 -4.24 -0.24 7.93
C LEU A 26 -4.49 -0.77 6.51
N LEU A 27 -5.08 0.03 5.62
CA LEU A 27 -5.29 -0.35 4.21
C LEU A 27 -3.97 -0.56 3.47
N HIS A 28 -2.97 0.29 3.71
CA HIS A 28 -1.63 0.09 3.15
C HIS A 28 -0.99 -1.20 3.67
N PHE A 29 -1.13 -1.49 4.97
CA PHE A 29 -0.62 -2.71 5.57
C PHE A 29 -1.29 -3.97 4.99
N VAL A 30 -2.62 -3.96 4.86
CA VAL A 30 -3.38 -5.07 4.26
C VAL A 30 -3.00 -5.24 2.79
N GLY A 31 -2.93 -4.15 2.02
CA GLY A 31 -2.51 -4.19 0.61
C GLY A 31 -1.09 -4.72 0.45
N PHE A 32 -0.17 -4.31 1.34
CA PHE A 32 1.19 -4.82 1.37
C PHE A 32 1.24 -6.31 1.70
N ALA A 33 0.45 -6.76 2.69
CA ALA A 33 0.36 -8.17 3.04
C ALA A 33 -0.19 -9.04 1.90
N ILE A 34 -1.22 -8.57 1.19
CA ILE A 34 -1.75 -9.25 0.00
C ILE A 34 -0.69 -9.31 -1.10
N CYS A 35 0.01 -8.19 -1.36
CA CYS A 35 1.09 -8.15 -2.35
C CYS A 35 2.22 -9.12 -1.98
N TYR A 36 2.62 -9.17 -0.71
CA TYR A 36 3.60 -10.12 -0.21
C TYR A 36 3.17 -11.57 -0.46
N PHE A 37 1.92 -11.90 -0.18
CA PHE A 37 1.38 -13.24 -0.41
C PHE A 37 1.38 -13.60 -1.90
N LEU A 38 1.01 -12.67 -2.79
CA LEU A 38 1.04 -12.86 -4.24
C LEU A 38 2.47 -13.11 -4.76
N VAL A 39 3.43 -12.29 -4.33
CA VAL A 39 4.85 -12.45 -4.70
C VAL A 39 5.38 -13.78 -4.18
N SER A 40 5.05 -14.16 -2.94
CA SER A 40 5.42 -15.46 -2.38
C SER A 40 4.83 -16.62 -3.18
N GLY A 41 3.55 -16.55 -3.56
CA GLY A 41 2.91 -17.56 -4.39
C GLY A 41 3.55 -17.67 -5.78
N LEU A 42 3.89 -16.54 -6.39
CA LEU A 42 4.60 -16.51 -7.67
C LEU A 42 5.97 -17.20 -7.58
N TYR A 43 6.72 -16.95 -6.50
CA TYR A 43 7.98 -17.65 -6.23
C TYR A 43 7.77 -19.17 -6.15
N SER A 44 6.77 -19.64 -5.41
CA SER A 44 6.46 -21.06 -5.30
C SER A 44 6.06 -21.69 -6.65
N ILE A 45 5.33 -20.96 -7.50
CA ILE A 45 4.97 -21.42 -8.85
C ILE A 45 6.23 -21.54 -9.72
N ILE A 46 7.12 -20.54 -9.69
CA ILE A 46 8.34 -20.57 -10.50
C ILE A 46 9.30 -21.67 -10.01
N GLU A 47 9.42 -21.87 -8.70
CA GLU A 47 10.19 -22.97 -8.12
C GLU A 47 9.65 -24.32 -8.59
N TRP A 48 8.33 -24.51 -8.51
CA TRP A 48 7.67 -25.72 -8.99
C TRP A 48 7.86 -25.96 -10.50
N LEU A 49 7.77 -24.90 -11.33
CA LEU A 49 8.03 -24.97 -12.76
C LEU A 49 9.50 -25.30 -13.07
N SER A 50 10.43 -24.69 -12.33
CA SER A 50 11.87 -24.95 -12.44
C SER A 50 12.19 -26.41 -12.14
N ALA A 51 11.59 -26.96 -11.09
CA ALA A 51 11.71 -28.37 -10.73
C ALA A 51 11.16 -29.32 -11.81
N MET A 52 10.06 -28.95 -12.48
CA MET A 52 9.51 -29.75 -13.58
C MET A 52 10.35 -29.69 -14.85
N GLN A 53 10.94 -28.54 -15.17
CA GLN A 53 11.70 -28.33 -16.41
C GLN A 53 13.18 -28.72 -16.27
N GLY A 54 13.66 -29.01 -15.06
CA GLY A 54 15.07 -29.28 -14.79
C GLY A 54 15.97 -28.07 -15.04
N THR A 55 15.40 -26.87 -15.07
CA THR A 55 16.10 -25.60 -15.29
C THR A 55 16.19 -24.82 -13.99
N GLU A 56 17.39 -24.41 -13.60
CA GLU A 56 17.59 -23.52 -12.45
C GLU A 56 17.33 -22.07 -12.88
N ILE A 57 16.06 -21.67 -12.94
CA ILE A 57 15.66 -20.28 -13.24
C ILE A 57 15.83 -19.39 -12.00
N ILE A 58 15.59 -19.94 -10.82
CA ILE A 58 15.78 -19.29 -9.52
C ILE A 58 16.82 -20.10 -8.73
N PRO A 59 17.77 -19.46 -8.04
CA PRO A 59 18.67 -20.19 -7.14
C PRO A 59 17.86 -20.99 -6.13
N ILE A 60 18.23 -22.26 -5.91
CA ILE A 60 17.53 -23.22 -5.03
C ILE A 60 17.32 -22.67 -3.60
N ASN A 61 18.11 -21.68 -3.18
CA ASN A 61 17.93 -20.96 -1.92
C ASN A 61 18.04 -19.45 -2.14
N PRO A 62 16.97 -18.77 -2.56
CA PRO A 62 16.98 -17.31 -2.58
C PRO A 62 17.06 -16.80 -1.12
N PRO A 63 17.74 -15.68 -0.86
CA PRO A 63 17.74 -15.07 0.46
C PRO A 63 16.32 -14.84 0.97
N TRP A 64 16.08 -15.04 2.27
CA TRP A 64 14.75 -14.87 2.88
C TRP A 64 14.16 -13.45 2.68
N TRP A 65 15.01 -12.45 2.42
CA TRP A 65 14.62 -11.08 2.14
C TRP A 65 14.21 -10.81 0.68
N SER A 66 14.42 -11.75 -0.25
CA SER A 66 14.15 -11.55 -1.68
C SER A 66 12.67 -11.28 -1.96
N ILE A 67 11.78 -12.02 -1.31
CA ILE A 67 10.33 -11.82 -1.42
C ILE A 67 9.97 -10.43 -0.88
N PHE A 68 10.54 -10.05 0.26
CA PHE A 68 10.30 -8.75 0.87
C PHE A 68 10.74 -7.58 -0.02
N LEU A 69 11.94 -7.65 -0.61
CA LEU A 69 12.41 -6.62 -1.55
C LEU A 69 11.55 -6.57 -2.82
N ALA A 70 11.17 -7.73 -3.36
CA ALA A 70 10.24 -7.78 -4.49
C ALA A 70 8.91 -7.11 -4.14
N THR A 71 8.34 -7.37 -2.96
CA THR A 71 7.12 -6.68 -2.49
C THR A 71 7.30 -5.17 -2.38
N ILE A 72 8.44 -4.69 -1.85
CA ILE A 72 8.72 -3.24 -1.76
C ILE A 72 8.75 -2.57 -3.14
N VAL A 73 9.23 -3.27 -4.17
CA VAL A 73 9.28 -2.75 -5.53
C VAL A 73 7.91 -2.85 -6.22
N PHE A 74 7.21 -3.97 -6.10
CA PHE A 74 5.94 -4.21 -6.80
C PHE A 74 4.76 -3.48 -6.18
N TYR A 75 4.71 -3.36 -4.85
CA TYR A 75 3.61 -2.72 -4.15
C TYR A 75 3.32 -1.27 -4.61
N PRO A 76 4.29 -0.34 -4.67
CA PRO A 76 4.02 1.02 -5.12
C PRO A 76 3.57 1.07 -6.59
N LEU A 77 4.11 0.20 -7.46
CA LEU A 77 3.70 0.12 -8.86
C LEU A 77 2.25 -0.35 -8.99
N LEU A 78 1.87 -1.39 -8.25
CA LEU A 78 0.49 -1.89 -8.19
C LEU A 78 -0.46 -0.83 -7.61
N PHE A 79 -0.01 -0.07 -6.62
CA PHE A 79 -0.82 0.98 -6.01
C PHE A 79 -1.12 2.12 -6.99
N ILE A 80 -0.12 2.55 -7.77
CA ILE A 80 -0.31 3.56 -8.83
C ILE A 80 -1.26 3.04 -9.90
N ALA A 81 -1.04 1.81 -10.40
CA ALA A 81 -1.92 1.21 -11.41
C ALA A 81 -3.37 1.05 -10.91
N TYR A 82 -3.56 0.68 -9.64
CA TYR A 82 -4.88 0.61 -9.03
C TYR A 82 -5.56 1.99 -8.98
N LYS A 83 -4.80 3.02 -8.57
CA LYS A 83 -5.26 4.41 -8.53
C LYS A 83 -5.69 4.91 -9.91
N GLU A 84 -4.90 4.65 -10.94
CA GLU A 84 -5.23 4.99 -12.33
C GLU A 84 -6.51 4.27 -12.81
N ASN A 85 -6.66 2.97 -12.50
CA ASN A 85 -7.87 2.22 -12.85
C ASN A 85 -9.12 2.78 -12.15
N LEU A 86 -9.02 3.16 -10.87
CA LEU A 86 -10.13 3.79 -10.17
C LEU A 86 -10.52 5.12 -10.82
N GLU A 87 -9.54 5.93 -11.19
CA GLU A 87 -9.78 7.20 -11.87
C GLU A 87 -10.41 7.00 -13.26
N GLN A 88 -10.03 5.95 -13.98
CA GLN A 88 -10.67 5.57 -15.25
C GLN A 88 -12.12 5.12 -15.07
N GLN A 89 -12.40 4.30 -14.04
CA GLN A 89 -13.76 3.87 -13.73
C GLN A 89 -14.65 5.02 -13.27
N GLU A 90 -14.13 5.95 -12.47
CA GLU A 90 -14.84 7.15 -12.03
C GLU A 90 -15.16 8.09 -13.19
N ASN A 91 -14.23 8.22 -14.15
CA ASN A 91 -14.38 9.10 -15.32
C ASN A 91 -15.17 8.45 -16.47
N GLY A 92 -15.78 7.29 -16.25
CA GLY A 92 -16.69 6.63 -17.19
C GLY A 92 -16.05 6.25 -18.53
N ARG A 93 -14.72 6.14 -18.60
CA ARG A 93 -14.03 5.68 -19.80
C ARG A 93 -13.67 4.20 -19.64
N PRO A 94 -14.16 3.33 -20.55
CA PRO A 94 -13.85 1.91 -20.53
C PRO A 94 -12.35 1.65 -20.73
#